data_AF-Q50JD9-F1
#
_entry.id   AF-Q50JD9-F1
#
_cell.length_a   1.000
_cell.length_b   1.000
_cell.length_c   1.000
_cell.angle_alpha   90.00
_cell.angle_beta   90.00
_cell.angle_gamma   90.00
#
_symmetry.space_group_name_H-M   'P 1'
#
loop_
_entity.id
_entity.type
_entity.pdbx_description
1 polymer ?
#
loop_
_entity_poly.entity_id
_entity_poly.type
_entity_poly.pdbx_seq_one_letter_code
_entity_poly.pdbx_strand_id
1 'polypeptide(L)'
;GQVVYILDQVRALENEMLHRIKQQGLDIVPRILIITRLLPDAIGTTCGQRLEKVFGTEHSHILRVPFRTEKGIVRQWISRFEVWPYLETYTEDVAHELAKELQGKPDLIVGNYSDGNIVASLLAHKLGVTQCTIAHALEKTKYPESDIYWKKLEERYHFSCQFTADLFAMNHTDFIITSTFQEIAGSKDTVGQYESHTAFTL
;
A
#
# COMPACT_ATOMS: atom_id res chain seq x y z
N GLY A 1 4.13 -13.16 -0.43
CA GLY A 1 3.70 -12.74 -1.77
C GLY A 1 4.04 -11.28 -2.00
N GLN A 2 3.28 -10.36 -1.40
CA GLN A 2 3.36 -8.91 -1.62
C GLN A 2 4.78 -8.31 -1.61
N VAL A 3 5.62 -8.65 -0.63
CA VAL A 3 7.01 -8.13 -0.56
C VAL A 3 7.83 -8.54 -1.80
N VAL A 4 7.74 -9.80 -2.23
CA VAL A 4 8.43 -10.30 -3.43
C VAL A 4 7.90 -9.60 -4.67
N TYR A 5 6.56 -9.48 -4.78
CA TYR A 5 5.90 -8.77 -5.88
C TYR A 5 6.46 -7.35 -6.04
N ILE A 6 6.49 -6.56 -4.97
CA ILE A 6 6.93 -5.17 -5.01
C ILE A 6 8.43 -5.07 -5.35
N LEU A 7 9.28 -5.94 -4.78
CA LEU A 7 10.72 -5.91 -5.05
C LEU A 7 11.05 -6.25 -6.52
N ASP A 8 10.31 -7.17 -7.13
CA ASP A 8 10.47 -7.48 -8.55
C ASP A 8 9.85 -6.37 -9.43
N GLN A 9 8.69 -5.83 -9.02
CA GLN A 9 8.02 -4.72 -9.71
C GLN A 9 8.93 -3.50 -9.85
N VAL A 10 9.56 -3.04 -8.77
CA VAL A 10 10.37 -1.80 -8.83
C VAL A 10 11.62 -1.97 -9.70
N ARG A 11 12.20 -3.17 -9.78
CA ARG A 11 13.33 -3.45 -10.69
C ARG A 11 12.88 -3.31 -12.15
N ALA A 12 11.75 -3.92 -12.49
CA ALA A 12 11.20 -3.82 -13.84
C ALA A 12 10.78 -2.38 -14.18
N LEU A 13 10.14 -1.70 -13.23
CA LEU A 13 9.64 -0.34 -13.40
C LEU A 13 10.77 0.68 -13.56
N GLU A 14 11.84 0.58 -12.77
CA GLU A 14 13.01 1.46 -12.90
C GLU A 14 13.65 1.35 -14.29
N ASN A 15 13.84 0.12 -14.79
CA ASN A 15 14.41 -0.10 -16.12
C ASN A 15 13.54 0.53 -17.21
N GLU A 16 12.22 0.37 -17.13
CA GLU A 16 11.28 0.96 -18.09
C GLU A 16 11.24 2.49 -17.98
N MET A 17 11.29 3.04 -16.76
CA MET A 17 11.36 4.50 -16.55
C MET A 17 12.63 5.08 -17.19
N LEU A 18 13.79 4.50 -16.92
CA LEU A 18 15.07 4.90 -17.54
C LEU A 18 15.01 4.81 -19.07
N HIS A 19 14.45 3.72 -19.60
CA HIS A 19 14.29 3.54 -21.03
C HIS A 19 13.44 4.64 -21.66
N ARG A 20 12.26 4.92 -21.10
CA ARG A 20 11.35 5.95 -21.62
C ARG A 20 11.92 7.36 -21.51
N ILE A 21 12.52 7.71 -20.38
CA ILE A 21 13.15 9.02 -20.17
C ILE A 21 14.20 9.25 -21.27
N LYS A 22 15.09 8.26 -21.50
CA LYS A 22 16.11 8.34 -22.54
C LYS A 22 15.53 8.44 -23.94
N GLN A 23 14.47 7.67 -24.25
CA GLN A 23 13.80 7.73 -25.56
C GLN A 23 13.19 9.10 -25.87
N GLN A 24 12.76 9.84 -24.84
CA GLN A 24 12.26 11.21 -25.01
C GLN A 24 13.38 12.26 -25.01
N GLY A 25 14.66 11.87 -24.94
CA GLY A 25 15.79 12.79 -24.94
C GLY A 25 15.90 13.63 -23.67
N LEU A 26 15.40 13.11 -22.54
CA LEU A 26 15.45 13.75 -21.24
C LEU A 26 16.58 13.17 -20.39
N ASP A 27 17.16 14.00 -19.53
CA ASP A 27 18.24 13.63 -18.59
C ASP A 27 17.74 13.55 -17.13
N ILE A 28 16.43 13.33 -16.93
CA ILE A 28 15.83 13.24 -15.60
C ILE A 28 16.26 11.93 -14.93
N VAL A 29 16.69 11.98 -13.68
CA VAL A 29 16.99 10.78 -12.89
C VAL A 29 15.70 10.33 -12.18
N PRO A 30 15.17 9.12 -12.45
CA PRO A 30 13.97 8.64 -11.79
C PRO A 30 14.24 8.37 -10.31
N ARG A 31 13.18 8.25 -9.50
CA ARG A 31 13.27 7.86 -8.10
C ARG A 31 12.04 7.03 -7.74
N ILE A 32 12.25 5.84 -7.19
CA ILE A 32 11.17 4.98 -6.71
C ILE A 32 11.35 4.78 -5.20
N LEU A 33 10.31 5.07 -4.42
CA LEU A 33 10.32 4.92 -2.97
C LEU A 33 9.26 3.89 -2.55
N ILE A 34 9.71 2.75 -2.01
CA ILE A 34 8.85 1.76 -1.37
C ILE A 34 8.64 2.23 0.07
N ILE A 35 7.44 2.69 0.39
CA ILE A 35 7.11 3.18 1.72
C ILE A 35 6.64 2.04 2.61
N THR A 36 7.23 1.92 3.79
CA THR A 36 6.80 0.92 4.79
C THR A 36 7.09 1.37 6.21
N ARG A 37 6.66 0.60 7.20
CA ARG A 37 6.85 0.93 8.61
C ARG A 37 8.29 0.71 9.04
N LEU A 38 8.82 1.65 9.81
CA LEU A 38 10.08 1.52 10.54
C LEU A 38 9.83 0.73 11.83
N LEU A 39 10.57 -0.36 12.02
CA LEU A 39 10.50 -1.25 13.17
C LEU A 39 11.86 -1.30 13.88
N PRO A 40 12.08 -0.44 14.91
CA PRO A 40 13.38 -0.32 15.57
C PRO A 40 13.84 -1.60 16.26
N ASP A 41 12.90 -2.42 16.74
CA ASP A 41 13.18 -3.57 17.60
C ASP A 41 13.26 -4.90 16.81
N ALA A 42 13.17 -4.85 15.46
CA ALA A 42 13.23 -6.02 14.59
C ALA A 42 14.67 -6.48 14.32
N ILE A 43 15.32 -7.06 15.35
CA ILE A 43 16.71 -7.52 15.31
C ILE A 43 16.90 -8.62 14.24
N GLY A 44 18.06 -8.60 13.57
CA GLY A 44 18.40 -9.54 12.49
C GLY A 44 17.82 -9.15 11.13
N THR A 45 17.18 -7.98 11.04
CA THR A 45 16.62 -7.43 9.79
C THR A 45 17.08 -5.98 9.59
N THR A 46 16.85 -5.44 8.40
CA THR A 46 17.04 -4.02 8.07
C THR A 46 15.80 -3.16 8.35
N CYS A 47 14.77 -3.70 9.01
CA CYS A 47 13.50 -2.99 9.22
C CYS A 47 13.59 -1.74 10.10
N GLY A 48 14.69 -1.57 10.85
CA GLY A 48 15.00 -0.36 11.61
C GLY A 48 15.77 0.71 10.81
N GLN A 49 16.21 0.41 9.59
CA GLN A 49 16.97 1.33 8.75
C GLN A 49 16.02 2.24 7.97
N ARG A 50 16.10 3.57 8.20
CA ARG A 50 15.23 4.55 7.55
C ARG A 50 15.24 4.45 6.02
N LEU A 51 16.41 4.35 5.40
CA LEU A 51 16.53 4.33 3.94
C LEU A 51 17.45 3.19 3.51
N GLU A 52 16.94 2.30 2.67
CA GLU A 52 17.62 1.07 2.23
C GLU A 52 17.52 0.94 0.71
N LYS A 53 18.65 0.78 0.03
CA LYS A 53 18.67 0.63 -1.44
C LYS A 53 18.14 -0.75 -1.84
N VAL A 54 17.27 -0.81 -2.84
CA VAL A 54 16.76 -2.08 -3.37
C VAL A 54 17.86 -2.77 -4.19
N PHE A 55 18.10 -4.05 -3.93
CA PHE A 55 19.09 -4.81 -4.69
C PHE A 55 18.77 -4.87 -6.19
N GLY A 56 19.80 -4.70 -7.03
CA GLY A 56 19.68 -4.73 -8.48
C GLY A 56 19.04 -3.49 -9.09
N THR A 57 19.02 -2.37 -8.36
CA THR A 57 18.52 -1.07 -8.83
C THR A 57 19.54 0.03 -8.59
N GLU A 58 19.40 1.17 -9.24
CA GLU A 58 20.19 2.38 -9.01
C GLU A 58 19.40 3.44 -8.24
N HIS A 59 18.11 3.55 -8.50
CA HIS A 59 17.27 4.67 -8.07
C HIS A 59 16.08 4.25 -7.20
N SER A 60 15.94 2.98 -6.87
CA SER A 60 14.86 2.43 -6.05
C SER A 60 15.30 2.20 -4.60
N HIS A 61 14.54 2.75 -3.65
CA HIS A 61 14.85 2.67 -2.23
C HIS A 61 13.61 2.32 -1.42
N ILE A 62 13.80 1.60 -0.32
CA ILE A 62 12.81 1.42 0.74
C ILE A 62 12.97 2.59 1.72
N LEU A 63 11.89 3.34 1.93
CA LEU A 63 11.82 4.41 2.93
C LEU A 63 10.91 3.97 4.06
N ARG A 64 11.46 3.90 5.26
CA ARG A 64 10.78 3.43 6.47
C ARG A 64 10.44 4.61 7.37
N VAL A 65 9.16 4.75 7.67
CA VAL A 65 8.62 5.80 8.53
C VAL A 65 8.02 5.14 9.78
N PRO A 66 8.27 5.63 11.01
CA PRO A 66 7.72 5.00 12.20
C PRO A 66 6.23 5.29 12.34
N PHE A 67 5.49 4.35 12.95
CA PHE A 67 4.21 4.71 13.57
C PHE A 67 4.47 5.51 14.84
N ARG A 68 3.59 6.45 15.17
CA ARG A 68 3.67 7.23 16.40
C ARG A 68 2.29 7.60 16.94
N THR A 69 2.29 7.98 18.20
CA THR A 69 1.16 8.61 18.91
C THR A 69 1.68 9.88 19.60
N GLU A 70 0.83 10.56 20.36
CA GLU A 70 1.25 11.67 21.23
C GLU A 70 2.36 11.28 22.22
N LYS A 71 2.44 9.99 22.59
CA LYS A 71 3.47 9.44 23.50
C LYS A 71 4.81 9.13 22.82
N GLY A 72 4.92 9.37 21.51
CA GLY A 72 6.11 9.07 20.70
C GLY A 72 5.95 7.85 19.79
N ILE A 73 7.09 7.35 19.30
CA ILE A 73 7.12 6.25 18.31
C ILE A 73 6.64 4.92 18.90
N VAL A 74 5.90 4.15 18.10
CA VAL A 74 5.44 2.80 18.44
C VAL A 74 6.42 1.79 17.85
N ARG A 75 7.16 1.10 18.71
CA ARG A 75 8.35 0.33 18.31
C ARG A 75 8.07 -1.12 17.94
N GLN A 76 7.16 -1.77 18.66
CA GLN A 76 6.83 -3.17 18.48
C GLN A 76 6.14 -3.44 17.13
N TRP A 77 6.34 -4.63 16.58
CA TRP A 77 5.55 -5.10 15.44
C TRP A 77 4.05 -5.16 15.82
N ILE A 78 3.19 -4.84 14.86
CA ILE A 78 1.73 -4.84 15.03
C ILE A 78 1.15 -5.65 13.89
N SER A 79 0.13 -6.45 14.20
CA SER A 79 -0.61 -7.22 13.20
C SER A 79 -1.22 -6.29 12.16
N ARG A 80 -1.24 -6.70 10.88
CA ARG A 80 -1.92 -5.93 9.81
C ARG A 80 -3.41 -5.68 10.09
N PHE A 81 -4.02 -6.47 10.97
CA PHE A 81 -5.41 -6.28 11.41
C PHE A 81 -5.56 -5.16 12.44
N GLU A 82 -4.47 -4.67 13.03
CA GLU A 82 -4.49 -3.74 14.17
C GLU A 82 -3.81 -2.40 13.85
N VAL A 83 -3.36 -2.19 12.61
CA VAL A 83 -2.61 -0.98 12.21
C VAL A 83 -3.47 0.26 12.04
N TRP A 84 -4.80 0.11 11.94
CA TRP A 84 -5.76 1.16 11.56
C TRP A 84 -5.61 2.48 12.33
N PRO A 85 -5.44 2.49 13.66
CA PRO A 85 -5.35 3.74 14.43
C PRO A 85 -4.13 4.60 14.09
N TYR A 86 -3.13 4.05 13.39
CA TYR A 86 -1.88 4.72 13.10
C TYR A 86 -1.82 5.31 11.68
N LEU A 87 -2.71 4.89 10.78
CA LEU A 87 -2.55 5.14 9.34
C LEU A 87 -2.70 6.61 8.94
N GLU A 88 -3.55 7.38 9.63
CA GLU A 88 -3.70 8.81 9.36
C GLU A 88 -2.44 9.59 9.73
N THR A 89 -1.93 9.42 10.96
CA THR A 89 -0.67 10.05 11.40
C THR A 89 0.51 9.57 10.55
N TYR A 90 0.52 8.30 10.18
CA TYR A 90 1.53 7.74 9.30
C TYR A 90 1.52 8.39 7.92
N THR A 91 0.34 8.66 7.35
CA THR A 91 0.20 9.37 6.07
C THR A 91 0.83 10.76 6.14
N GLU A 92 0.58 11.49 7.22
CA GLU A 92 1.18 12.81 7.45
C GLU A 92 2.71 12.76 7.52
N ASP A 93 3.24 11.81 8.29
CA ASP A 93 4.69 11.63 8.42
C ASP A 93 5.33 11.19 7.10
N VAL A 94 4.67 10.31 6.34
CA VAL A 94 5.11 9.87 5.02
C VAL A 94 5.17 11.06 4.06
N ALA A 95 4.14 11.91 4.02
CA ALA A 95 4.16 13.10 3.16
C ALA A 95 5.36 14.01 3.48
N HIS A 96 5.68 14.19 4.77
CA HIS A 96 6.83 14.97 5.20
C HIS A 96 8.17 14.33 4.81
N GLU A 97 8.31 13.01 4.94
CA GLU A 97 9.53 12.29 4.57
C GLU A 97 9.72 12.22 3.05
N LEU A 98 8.64 12.06 2.27
CA LEU A 98 8.67 12.10 0.81
C LEU A 98 9.21 13.45 0.30
N ALA A 99 8.79 14.56 0.91
CA ALA A 99 9.25 15.89 0.53
C ALA A 99 10.77 16.10 0.74
N LYS A 100 11.42 15.29 1.59
CA LYS A 100 12.88 15.31 1.79
C LYS A 100 13.63 14.46 0.76
N GLU A 101 12.99 13.39 0.30
CA GLU A 101 13.62 12.38 -0.57
C GLU A 101 13.37 12.61 -2.06
N LEU A 102 12.29 13.33 -2.41
CA LEU A 102 11.93 13.66 -3.78
C LEU A 102 12.28 15.11 -4.11
N GLN A 103 12.81 15.35 -5.30
CA GLN A 103 13.05 16.69 -5.85
C GLN A 103 11.78 17.29 -6.46
N GLY A 104 10.63 17.11 -5.79
CA GLY A 104 9.31 17.41 -6.30
C GLY A 104 8.23 16.57 -5.62
N LYS A 105 7.00 16.63 -6.14
CA LYS A 105 5.93 15.70 -5.72
C LYS A 105 6.05 14.37 -6.49
N PRO A 106 5.49 13.27 -5.98
CA PRO A 106 5.38 12.03 -6.75
C PRO A 106 4.54 12.25 -8.02
N ASP A 107 4.90 11.56 -9.11
CA ASP A 107 4.10 11.54 -10.34
C ASP A 107 3.03 10.42 -10.34
N LEU A 108 3.23 9.39 -9.51
CA LEU A 108 2.34 8.24 -9.33
C LEU A 108 2.46 7.72 -7.90
N ILE A 109 1.33 7.33 -7.30
CA ILE A 109 1.27 6.63 -6.01
C ILE A 109 0.58 5.29 -6.21
N VAL A 110 1.22 4.21 -5.75
CA VAL A 110 0.67 2.84 -5.85
C VAL A 110 0.39 2.30 -4.44
N GLY A 111 -0.90 2.25 -4.08
CA GLY A 111 -1.37 1.56 -2.88
C GLY A 111 -1.26 0.04 -3.03
N ASN A 112 -0.88 -0.64 -1.95
CA ASN A 112 -0.76 -2.09 -1.92
C ASN A 112 -1.39 -2.65 -0.63
N TYR A 113 -2.35 -3.57 -0.78
CA TYR A 113 -3.18 -4.10 0.32
C TYR A 113 -4.02 -3.02 1.02
N SER A 114 -4.90 -3.39 1.93
CA SER A 114 -5.90 -2.49 2.54
C SER A 114 -5.28 -1.26 3.22
N ASP A 115 -4.24 -1.45 4.03
CA ASP A 115 -3.53 -0.38 4.75
C ASP A 115 -2.72 0.52 3.82
N GLY A 116 -2.00 -0.05 2.86
CA GLY A 116 -1.28 0.71 1.84
C GLY A 116 -2.23 1.45 0.90
N ASN A 117 -3.40 0.89 0.59
CA ASN A 117 -4.41 1.50 -0.26
C ASN A 117 -5.07 2.72 0.41
N ILE A 118 -5.40 2.65 1.70
CA ILE A 118 -5.95 3.82 2.41
C ILE A 118 -4.90 4.93 2.54
N VAL A 119 -3.65 4.60 2.89
CA VAL A 119 -2.55 5.59 2.94
C VAL A 119 -2.30 6.22 1.57
N ALA A 120 -2.28 5.41 0.50
CA ALA A 120 -2.13 5.90 -0.87
C ALA A 120 -3.26 6.85 -1.27
N SER A 121 -4.49 6.56 -0.87
CA SER A 121 -5.66 7.39 -1.16
C SER A 121 -5.55 8.76 -0.49
N LEU A 122 -5.19 8.78 0.79
CA LEU A 122 -4.98 10.03 1.54
C LEU A 122 -3.81 10.85 0.97
N LEU A 123 -2.68 10.21 0.63
CA LEU A 123 -1.54 10.89 0.01
C LEU A 123 -1.85 11.44 -1.37
N ALA A 124 -2.52 10.65 -2.22
CA ALA A 124 -2.90 11.06 -3.57
C ALA A 124 -3.84 12.26 -3.56
N HIS A 125 -4.84 12.24 -2.69
CA HIS A 125 -5.72 13.39 -2.47
C HIS A 125 -4.94 14.63 -2.02
N LYS A 126 -4.07 14.47 -1.01
CA LYS A 126 -3.29 15.58 -0.44
C LYS A 126 -2.32 16.21 -1.44
N LEU A 127 -1.67 15.40 -2.26
CA LEU A 127 -0.60 15.84 -3.16
C LEU A 127 -1.09 16.12 -4.60
N GLY A 128 -2.34 15.78 -4.91
CA GLY A 128 -2.90 15.88 -6.26
C GLY A 128 -2.10 15.05 -7.25
N VAL A 129 -2.01 13.74 -6.99
CA VAL A 129 -1.18 12.78 -7.74
C VAL A 129 -2.05 11.61 -8.20
N THR A 130 -1.78 11.09 -9.40
CA THR A 130 -2.44 9.89 -9.92
C THR A 130 -2.25 8.71 -8.98
N GLN A 131 -3.34 8.00 -8.70
CA GLN A 131 -3.39 6.87 -7.77
C GLN A 131 -3.70 5.55 -8.49
N CYS A 132 -2.89 4.55 -8.20
CA CYS A 132 -3.16 3.14 -8.47
C CYS A 132 -3.40 2.40 -7.14
N THR A 133 -4.27 1.40 -7.13
CA THR A 133 -4.32 0.42 -6.03
C THR A 133 -4.14 -1.01 -6.53
N ILE A 134 -3.53 -1.84 -5.70
CA ILE A 134 -3.35 -3.28 -5.90
C ILE A 134 -3.79 -3.97 -4.61
N ALA A 135 -4.90 -4.70 -4.62
CA ALA A 135 -5.42 -5.33 -3.41
C ALA A 135 -4.49 -6.44 -2.89
N HIS A 136 -3.88 -7.24 -3.78
CA HIS A 136 -3.21 -8.52 -3.50
C HIS A 136 -4.13 -9.60 -2.93
N ALA A 137 -5.01 -9.25 -1.99
CA ALA A 137 -6.08 -10.08 -1.47
C ALA A 137 -7.16 -9.18 -0.83
N LEU A 138 -8.42 -9.59 -0.95
CA LEU A 138 -9.52 -8.98 -0.20
C LEU A 138 -9.97 -9.97 0.88
N GLU A 139 -9.82 -9.59 2.16
CA GLU A 139 -10.03 -10.53 3.26
C GLU A 139 -11.50 -10.99 3.37
N LYS A 140 -12.47 -10.20 2.89
CA LYS A 140 -13.90 -10.56 2.88
C LYS A 140 -14.18 -11.89 2.18
N THR A 141 -13.46 -12.21 1.09
CA THR A 141 -13.61 -13.49 0.39
C THR A 141 -12.81 -14.63 1.02
N LYS A 142 -11.78 -14.31 1.81
CA LYS A 142 -10.96 -15.32 2.50
C LYS A 142 -11.58 -15.77 3.82
N TYR A 143 -12.41 -14.93 4.42
CA TYR A 143 -13.18 -15.24 5.61
C TYR A 143 -14.68 -15.23 5.24
N PRO A 144 -15.26 -16.38 4.86
CA PRO A 144 -16.68 -16.45 4.50
C PRO A 144 -17.57 -15.89 5.59
N GLU A 145 -18.61 -15.15 5.19
CA GLU A 145 -19.59 -14.51 6.08
C GLU A 145 -18.99 -13.53 7.10
N SER A 146 -17.74 -13.08 6.88
CA SER A 146 -17.07 -12.11 7.75
C SER A 146 -17.71 -10.73 7.72
N ASP A 147 -18.47 -10.41 6.67
CA ASP A 147 -19.30 -9.22 6.59
C ASP A 147 -20.51 -9.35 7.53
N ILE A 148 -21.40 -10.32 7.35
CA ILE A 148 -22.62 -10.43 8.18
C ILE A 148 -22.34 -10.78 9.66
N TYR A 149 -21.22 -11.44 9.95
CA TYR A 149 -20.80 -11.79 11.31
C TYR A 149 -19.64 -10.93 11.85
N TRP A 150 -19.35 -9.79 11.23
CA TRP A 150 -18.20 -8.94 11.58
C TRP A 150 -18.10 -8.64 13.08
N LYS A 151 -19.23 -8.38 13.76
CA LYS A 151 -19.26 -8.07 15.20
C LYS A 151 -18.61 -9.14 16.07
N LYS A 152 -18.72 -10.41 15.70
CA LYS A 152 -18.11 -11.54 16.43
C LYS A 152 -16.61 -11.67 16.14
N LEU A 153 -16.16 -11.13 15.01
CA LEU A 153 -14.79 -11.19 14.50
C LEU A 153 -14.00 -9.92 14.83
N GLU A 154 -14.68 -8.87 15.28
CA GLU A 154 -14.15 -7.51 15.41
C GLU A 154 -12.96 -7.43 16.38
N GLU A 155 -13.05 -8.07 17.56
CA GLU A 155 -11.98 -8.06 18.56
C GLU A 155 -10.66 -8.64 18.03
N ARG A 156 -10.73 -9.55 17.06
CA ARG A 156 -9.56 -10.26 16.53
C ARG A 156 -9.05 -9.72 15.20
N TYR A 157 -9.95 -9.30 14.33
CA TYR A 157 -9.63 -8.99 12.93
C TYR A 157 -9.91 -7.55 12.54
N HIS A 158 -10.70 -6.81 13.33
CA HIS A 158 -11.09 -5.44 13.04
C HIS A 158 -11.61 -5.24 11.60
N PHE A 159 -12.48 -6.16 11.17
CA PHE A 159 -13.01 -6.16 9.80
C PHE A 159 -13.86 -4.93 9.51
N SER A 160 -14.46 -4.30 10.52
CA SER A 160 -15.16 -3.03 10.32
C SER A 160 -14.23 -1.96 9.72
N CYS A 161 -13.01 -1.82 10.25
CA CYS A 161 -12.01 -0.90 9.73
C CYS A 161 -11.52 -1.35 8.35
N GLN A 162 -11.21 -2.63 8.19
CA GLN A 162 -10.63 -3.13 6.95
C GLN A 162 -11.60 -2.99 5.76
N PHE A 163 -12.85 -3.41 5.90
CA PHE A 163 -13.83 -3.32 4.82
C PHE A 163 -14.19 -1.87 4.48
N THR A 164 -14.17 -0.98 5.48
CA THR A 164 -14.30 0.47 5.23
C THR A 164 -13.12 1.00 4.42
N ALA A 165 -11.89 0.63 4.79
CA ALA A 165 -10.68 1.02 4.06
C ALA A 165 -10.65 0.48 2.63
N ASP A 166 -11.06 -0.78 2.44
CA ASP A 166 -11.14 -1.43 1.13
C ASP A 166 -12.16 -0.71 0.23
N LEU A 167 -13.39 -0.50 0.70
CA LEU A 167 -14.43 0.22 -0.06
C LEU A 167 -14.01 1.66 -0.38
N PHE A 168 -13.40 2.35 0.59
CA PHE A 168 -12.92 3.71 0.41
C PHE A 168 -11.88 3.76 -0.72
N ALA A 169 -10.80 2.99 -0.60
CA ALA A 169 -9.71 3.07 -1.55
C ALA A 169 -10.08 2.52 -2.93
N MET A 170 -10.97 1.52 -3.00
CA MET A 170 -11.49 0.96 -4.25
C MET A 170 -12.22 2.01 -5.09
N ASN A 171 -12.93 2.94 -4.45
CA ASN A 171 -13.68 3.99 -5.14
C ASN A 171 -12.89 5.31 -5.26
N HIS A 172 -11.85 5.49 -4.45
CA HIS A 172 -11.05 6.72 -4.43
C HIS A 172 -9.94 6.74 -5.50
N THR A 173 -9.41 5.57 -5.86
CA THR A 173 -8.27 5.47 -6.79
C THR A 173 -8.64 5.84 -8.24
N ASP A 174 -7.67 6.30 -9.04
CA ASP A 174 -7.88 6.54 -10.48
C ASP A 174 -7.99 5.23 -11.27
N PHE A 175 -7.19 4.22 -10.92
CA PHE A 175 -7.27 2.89 -11.51
C PHE A 175 -6.84 1.78 -10.55
N ILE A 176 -7.25 0.55 -10.87
CA ILE A 176 -6.97 -0.66 -10.11
C ILE A 176 -6.21 -1.64 -11.00
N ILE A 177 -5.14 -2.25 -10.48
CA ILE A 177 -4.45 -3.37 -11.13
C ILE A 177 -4.76 -4.65 -10.36
N THR A 178 -5.21 -5.67 -11.08
CA THR A 178 -5.45 -7.02 -10.57
C THR A 178 -4.56 -8.04 -11.27
N SER A 179 -4.18 -9.11 -10.58
CA SER A 179 -3.31 -10.14 -11.18
C SER A 179 -4.07 -11.11 -12.09
N THR A 180 -5.39 -11.22 -11.93
CA THR A 180 -6.22 -12.13 -12.72
C THR A 180 -7.61 -11.54 -12.99
N PHE A 181 -8.28 -12.02 -14.04
CA PHE A 181 -9.70 -11.71 -14.28
C PHE A 181 -10.60 -12.21 -13.14
N GLN A 182 -10.28 -13.36 -12.55
CA GLN A 182 -11.01 -13.97 -11.43
C GLN A 182 -11.05 -13.06 -10.19
N GLU A 183 -10.00 -12.28 -9.97
CA GLU A 183 -9.94 -11.29 -8.88
C GLU A 183 -11.05 -10.25 -9.03
N ILE A 184 -11.41 -9.87 -10.26
CA ILE A 184 -12.47 -8.90 -10.54
C ILE A 184 -13.84 -9.57 -10.54
N ALA A 185 -14.09 -10.45 -11.52
CA ALA A 185 -15.41 -10.96 -11.89
C ALA A 185 -15.53 -12.49 -11.82
N GLY A 186 -14.60 -13.13 -11.11
CA GLY A 186 -14.71 -14.55 -10.80
C GLY A 186 -14.68 -15.46 -12.04
N SER A 187 -15.63 -16.39 -12.06
CA SER A 187 -15.87 -17.31 -13.17
C SER A 187 -17.37 -17.39 -13.46
N LYS A 188 -17.79 -18.31 -14.34
CA LYS A 188 -19.22 -18.56 -14.56
C LYS A 188 -19.93 -19.09 -13.32
N ASP A 189 -19.21 -19.80 -12.46
CA ASP A 189 -19.78 -20.57 -11.35
C ASP A 189 -19.49 -19.94 -9.98
N THR A 190 -18.59 -18.95 -9.92
CA THR A 190 -18.11 -18.35 -8.66
C THR A 190 -17.93 -16.84 -8.79
N VAL A 191 -18.35 -16.10 -7.76
CA VAL A 191 -18.22 -14.64 -7.68
C VAL A 191 -16.76 -14.21 -7.57
N GLY A 192 -16.42 -13.08 -8.19
CA GLY A 192 -15.10 -12.44 -8.08
C GLY A 192 -14.83 -11.82 -6.71
N GLN A 193 -13.56 -11.51 -6.45
CA GLN A 193 -13.18 -10.89 -5.16
C GLN A 193 -13.73 -9.47 -5.06
N TYR A 194 -13.45 -8.62 -6.04
CA TYR A 194 -14.02 -7.27 -6.11
C TYR A 194 -15.54 -7.33 -6.30
N GLU A 195 -16.05 -8.21 -7.17
CA GLU A 195 -17.49 -8.38 -7.38
C GLU A 195 -18.25 -8.68 -6.08
N SER A 196 -17.67 -9.45 -5.16
CA SER A 196 -18.28 -9.74 -3.85
C SER A 196 -18.48 -8.51 -2.95
N HIS A 197 -17.88 -7.36 -3.29
CA HIS A 197 -18.04 -6.09 -2.58
C HIS A 197 -19.10 -5.18 -3.23
N THR A 198 -19.71 -5.60 -4.35
CA THR A 198 -20.77 -4.82 -5.04
C THR A 198 -21.96 -4.56 -4.12
N ALA A 199 -22.36 -5.56 -3.34
CA ALA A 199 -23.44 -5.45 -2.36
C ALA A 199 -23.19 -6.40 -1.19
N PHE A 200 -23.05 -5.84 0.01
CA PHE A 200 -22.99 -6.58 1.28
C PHE A 200 -23.45 -5.67 2.43
N THR A 201 -23.55 -6.22 3.64
CA THR A 201 -23.93 -5.47 4.85
C THR A 201 -23.05 -5.87 6.02
N LEU A 202 -22.83 -4.92 6.94
CA LEU A 202 -22.20 -5.12 8.24
C LEU A 202 -23.24 -4.89 9.35
#